data_AF-A0A143YLV4-F1
#
_entry.id   AF-A0A143YLV4-F1
#
_cell.length_a   1.000
_cell.length_b   1.000
_cell.length_c   1.000
_cell.angle_alpha   90.00
_cell.angle_beta   90.00
_cell.angle_gamma   90.00
#
_symmetry.space_group_name_H-M   'P 1'
#
loop_
_entity.id
_entity.type
_entity.pdbx_description
1 polymer ?
#
loop_
_entity_poly.entity_id
_entity_poly.type
_entity_poly.pdbx_seq_one_letter_code
_entity_poly.pdbx_strand_id
1 'polypeptide(L)'
;MLDASKPLMFPEKELLKLEILPVILLLGIVLRIFLSELSPKPKKYPGHNRYRRTAYNDASGNSVLATLFDPGNFGEFLTYSCLENLGEQHKMLVNVYLPKADGTTTEIDLIMVSATGIYVFESKDYSGWIFGDENNRYWKQTFRGGRHYQFYNPIWQNKKHIGVLKQHLGLGDEVFLSYIVFGEDCVLKKMLVRSADVKVMNRNELMDEIMEDMARRPEIFTSLEIEQIHNELSRYARVDDATKQAHIDAMKWRNL
;
A
#
# COMPACT_ATOMS: atom_id res chain seq x y z
N MET A 1 -66.31 25.84 -37.80
CA MET A 1 -66.37 26.62 -36.55
C MET A 1 -65.35 26.00 -35.60
N LEU A 2 -64.29 26.73 -35.26
CA LEU A 2 -63.25 26.27 -34.31
C LEU A 2 -63.86 26.29 -32.90
N ASP A 3 -63.87 25.16 -32.22
CA ASP A 3 -64.29 25.05 -30.82
C ASP A 3 -63.12 25.44 -29.90
N ALA A 4 -63.28 26.59 -29.26
CA ALA A 4 -62.39 27.14 -28.25
C ALA A 4 -62.92 26.77 -26.86
N SER A 5 -62.62 25.57 -26.36
CA SER A 5 -63.00 25.19 -24.99
C SER A 5 -62.19 24.04 -24.38
N LYS A 6 -60.91 23.87 -24.73
CA LYS A 6 -60.01 22.98 -23.97
C LYS A 6 -59.13 23.78 -23.01
N PRO A 7 -59.30 23.67 -21.68
CA PRO A 7 -58.36 24.26 -20.74
C PRO A 7 -56.98 23.62 -20.94
N LEU A 8 -55.92 24.44 -20.91
CA LEU A 8 -54.54 23.98 -20.86
C LEU A 8 -54.33 23.22 -19.55
N MET A 9 -54.65 21.93 -19.56
CA MET A 9 -54.33 21.00 -18.48
C MET A 9 -52.82 20.75 -18.54
N PHE A 10 -52.06 21.53 -17.77
CA PHE A 10 -50.71 21.13 -17.41
C PHE A 10 -50.83 19.84 -16.59
N PRO A 11 -50.20 18.73 -17.01
CA PRO A 11 -50.38 17.45 -16.33
C PRO A 11 -49.84 17.56 -14.89
N GLU A 12 -50.67 17.27 -13.88
CA GLU A 12 -50.30 17.26 -12.44
C GLU A 12 -48.98 16.54 -12.14
N LYS A 13 -48.62 15.55 -12.96
CA LYS A 13 -47.35 14.81 -12.86
C LYS A 13 -46.11 15.67 -13.15
N GLU A 14 -46.22 16.71 -13.96
CA GLU A 14 -45.12 17.67 -14.23
C GLU A 14 -45.01 18.72 -13.13
N LEU A 15 -46.13 19.12 -12.53
CA LEU A 15 -46.15 19.99 -11.33
C LEU A 15 -45.52 19.29 -10.11
N LEU A 16 -45.84 18.00 -9.90
CA LEU A 16 -45.19 17.20 -8.84
C LEU A 16 -43.67 17.09 -9.03
N LYS A 17 -43.17 16.97 -10.28
CA LYS A 17 -41.73 16.93 -10.54
C LYS A 17 -41.04 18.25 -10.20
N LEU A 18 -41.70 19.39 -10.45
CA LEU A 18 -41.17 20.72 -10.16
C LEU A 18 -41.06 21.01 -8.66
N GLU A 19 -41.94 20.42 -7.82
CA GLU A 19 -41.86 20.57 -6.36
C GLU A 19 -40.91 19.57 -5.69
N ILE A 20 -40.80 18.35 -6.22
CA ILE A 20 -39.97 17.28 -5.64
C ILE A 20 -38.48 17.45 -5.99
N LEU A 21 -38.16 17.94 -7.20
CA LEU A 21 -36.79 18.12 -7.66
C LEU A 21 -35.94 19.04 -6.76
N PRO A 22 -36.40 20.24 -6.33
CA PRO A 22 -35.63 21.09 -5.42
C PRO A 22 -35.41 20.45 -4.04
N VAL A 23 -36.36 19.65 -3.53
CA VAL A 23 -36.21 18.95 -2.25
C VAL A 23 -35.15 17.86 -2.33
N ILE A 24 -35.13 17.08 -3.42
CA ILE A 24 -34.08 16.07 -3.67
C ILE A 24 -32.70 16.75 -3.81
N LEU A 25 -32.63 17.89 -4.51
CA LEU A 25 -31.39 18.65 -4.66
C LEU A 25 -30.89 19.16 -3.29
N LEU A 26 -31.79 19.67 -2.45
CA LEU A 26 -31.48 20.16 -1.12
C LEU A 26 -30.99 19.03 -0.19
N LEU A 27 -31.68 17.88 -0.21
CA LEU A 27 -31.26 16.68 0.54
C LEU A 27 -29.89 16.18 0.08
N GLY A 28 -29.61 16.23 -1.23
CA GLY A 28 -28.29 15.90 -1.78
C GLY A 28 -27.18 16.84 -1.32
N ILE A 29 -27.46 18.14 -1.21
CA ILE A 29 -26.52 19.16 -0.71
C ILE A 29 -26.26 18.94 0.79
N VAL A 30 -27.31 18.74 1.59
CA VAL A 30 -27.18 18.47 3.04
C VAL A 30 -26.41 17.16 3.28
N LEU A 31 -26.69 16.12 2.50
CA LEU A 31 -25.95 14.86 2.57
C LEU A 31 -24.48 15.05 2.20
N ARG A 32 -24.16 15.87 1.18
CA ARG A 32 -22.75 16.20 0.85
C ARG A 32 -22.05 16.97 1.95
N ILE A 33 -22.71 17.92 2.60
CA ILE A 33 -22.16 18.67 3.74
C ILE A 33 -21.90 17.71 4.91
N PHE A 34 -22.88 16.86 5.23
CA PHE A 34 -22.76 15.87 6.31
C PHE A 34 -21.66 14.83 6.02
N LEU A 35 -21.56 14.32 4.78
CA LEU A 35 -20.47 13.44 4.36
C LEU A 35 -19.10 14.15 4.38
N SER A 36 -19.05 15.46 4.13
CA SER A 36 -17.81 16.25 4.24
C SER A 36 -17.37 16.46 5.69
N GLU A 37 -18.30 16.47 6.66
CA GLU A 37 -18.00 16.52 8.10
C GLU A 37 -17.60 15.14 8.66
N LEU A 38 -18.13 14.06 8.10
CA LEU A 38 -17.75 12.68 8.43
C LEU A 38 -16.43 12.25 7.77
N SER A 39 -15.97 12.97 6.75
CA SER A 39 -14.66 12.73 6.14
C SER A 39 -13.56 13.23 7.08
N PRO A 40 -12.59 12.37 7.47
CA PRO A 40 -11.51 12.80 8.35
C PRO A 40 -10.76 13.97 7.71
N LYS A 41 -10.59 15.07 8.46
CA LYS A 41 -9.79 16.21 8.00
C LYS A 41 -8.38 15.72 7.65
N PRO A 42 -7.83 16.05 6.48
CA PRO A 42 -6.49 15.60 6.11
C PRO A 42 -5.49 16.10 7.16
N LYS A 43 -4.70 15.17 7.73
CA LYS A 43 -3.59 15.50 8.64
C LYS A 43 -2.62 16.41 7.87
N LYS A 44 -2.39 17.62 8.36
CA LYS A 44 -1.40 18.54 7.78
C LYS A 44 0.00 18.10 8.23
N TYR A 45 0.73 17.44 7.34
CA TYR A 45 2.16 17.17 7.53
C TYR A 45 2.96 18.39 7.05
N PRO A 46 3.77 19.05 7.91
CA PRO A 46 4.57 20.20 7.50
C PRO A 46 5.71 19.73 6.58
N GLY A 47 5.72 20.18 5.32
CA GLY A 47 6.83 19.97 4.37
C GLY A 47 6.46 19.52 2.94
N HIS A 48 5.21 19.15 2.66
CA HIS A 48 4.84 18.45 1.42
C HIS A 48 4.24 19.33 0.33
N ASN A 49 4.83 20.51 0.07
CA ASN A 49 4.31 21.42 -0.95
C ASN A 49 4.94 21.17 -2.33
N ARG A 50 4.60 20.02 -2.94
CA ARG A 50 4.57 19.75 -4.41
C ARG A 50 4.22 18.28 -4.69
N TYR A 51 2.99 17.86 -4.38
CA TYR A 51 2.47 16.57 -4.83
C TYR A 51 2.02 16.66 -6.31
N ARG A 52 2.98 16.77 -7.23
CA ARG A 52 2.77 16.87 -8.68
C ARG A 52 3.51 15.68 -9.33
N ARG A 53 2.79 14.59 -9.61
CA ARG A 53 3.26 13.34 -10.26
C ARG A 53 4.63 12.85 -9.75
N THR A 54 4.63 12.02 -8.71
CA THR A 54 5.86 11.45 -8.11
C THR A 54 6.33 10.22 -8.88
N ALA A 55 7.60 9.84 -8.74
CA ALA A 55 8.11 8.60 -9.32
C ALA A 55 7.35 7.36 -8.82
N TYR A 56 6.79 7.41 -7.60
CA TYR A 56 5.88 6.38 -7.09
C TYR A 56 4.60 6.25 -7.90
N ASN A 57 3.96 7.36 -8.30
CA ASN A 57 2.76 7.31 -9.12
C ASN A 57 3.03 6.68 -10.49
N ASP A 58 4.19 7.01 -11.07
CA ASP A 58 4.63 6.33 -12.27
C ASP A 58 4.88 4.85 -11.93
N ALA A 59 5.70 4.49 -10.94
CA ALA A 59 6.01 3.10 -10.62
C ALA A 59 4.77 2.22 -10.32
N SER A 60 3.87 2.66 -9.43
CA SER A 60 2.67 1.92 -9.00
C SER A 60 1.54 1.91 -10.03
N GLY A 61 1.49 2.90 -10.92
CA GLY A 61 0.32 3.16 -11.76
C GLY A 61 -0.90 3.66 -10.98
N ASN A 62 -0.79 3.89 -9.66
CA ASN A 62 -1.88 4.43 -8.85
C ASN A 62 -2.11 5.90 -9.18
N SER A 63 -3.37 6.33 -9.16
CA SER A 63 -3.68 7.75 -9.22
C SER A 63 -3.21 8.45 -7.94
N VAL A 64 -2.79 9.71 -8.08
CA VAL A 64 -2.40 10.58 -6.96
C VAL A 64 -3.49 10.61 -5.88
N LEU A 65 -4.75 10.69 -6.30
CA LEU A 65 -5.91 10.69 -5.41
C LEU A 65 -6.04 9.36 -4.67
N ALA A 66 -6.03 8.22 -5.39
CA ALA A 66 -6.15 6.89 -4.78
C ALA A 66 -5.03 6.60 -3.77
N THR A 67 -3.81 7.09 -4.05
CA THR A 67 -2.67 6.94 -3.14
C THR A 67 -2.86 7.71 -1.84
N LEU A 68 -3.44 8.92 -1.90
CA LEU A 68 -3.61 9.79 -0.73
C LEU A 68 -4.79 9.40 0.16
N PHE A 69 -5.80 8.71 -0.38
CA PHE A 69 -7.03 8.35 0.34
C PHE A 69 -7.09 6.89 0.80
N ASP A 70 -6.15 6.04 0.37
CA ASP A 70 -5.99 4.69 0.89
C ASP A 70 -4.81 4.64 1.87
N PRO A 71 -5.03 4.30 3.16
CA PRO A 71 -3.96 4.30 4.16
C PRO A 71 -2.82 3.32 3.85
N GLY A 72 -3.12 2.19 3.20
CA GLY A 72 -2.12 1.22 2.76
C GLY A 72 -1.20 1.80 1.68
N ASN A 73 -1.79 2.25 0.58
CA ASN A 73 -1.06 2.91 -0.52
C ASN A 73 -0.29 4.14 -0.04
N PHE A 74 -0.84 4.90 0.90
CA PHE A 74 -0.16 6.06 1.47
C PHE A 74 1.07 5.63 2.29
N GLY A 75 0.95 4.57 3.09
CA GLY A 75 2.07 4.01 3.84
C GLY A 75 3.21 3.55 2.93
N GLU A 76 2.89 2.82 1.86
CA GLU A 76 3.85 2.41 0.83
C GLU A 76 4.50 3.58 0.12
N PHE A 77 3.71 4.58 -0.29
CA PHE A 77 4.21 5.80 -0.93
C PHE A 77 5.24 6.52 -0.05
N LEU A 78 4.98 6.61 1.26
CA LEU A 78 5.92 7.23 2.21
C LEU A 78 7.22 6.42 2.33
N THR A 79 7.13 5.09 2.37
CA THR A 79 8.30 4.21 2.39
C THR A 79 9.12 4.36 1.11
N TYR A 80 8.48 4.33 -0.07
CA TYR A 80 9.14 4.58 -1.36
C TYR A 80 9.84 5.94 -1.40
N SER A 81 9.15 7.00 -0.95
CA SER A 81 9.68 8.37 -0.99
C SER A 81 10.89 8.54 -0.06
N CYS A 82 10.95 7.79 1.03
CA CYS A 82 12.14 7.72 1.88
C CYS A 82 13.31 7.17 1.06
N LEU A 83 13.13 5.99 0.46
CA LEU A 83 14.17 5.25 -0.24
C LEU A 83 14.65 5.92 -1.55
N GLU A 84 13.79 6.66 -2.25
CA GLU A 84 14.16 7.40 -3.47
C GLU A 84 15.37 8.33 -3.26
N ASN A 85 15.56 8.82 -2.04
CA ASN A 85 16.63 9.74 -1.69
C ASN A 85 17.92 9.06 -1.20
N LEU A 86 18.07 7.73 -1.35
CA LEU A 86 19.25 6.98 -0.89
C LEU A 86 20.57 7.37 -1.57
N GLY A 87 20.53 8.11 -2.69
CA GLY A 87 21.73 8.65 -3.37
C GLY A 87 22.61 7.61 -4.09
N GLU A 88 22.51 6.32 -3.73
CA GLU A 88 23.21 5.21 -4.38
C GLU A 88 22.47 4.68 -5.61
N GLN A 89 23.16 3.95 -6.49
CA GLN A 89 22.53 3.31 -7.64
C GLN A 89 21.63 2.15 -7.18
N HIS A 90 20.34 2.41 -7.08
CA HIS A 90 19.31 1.43 -6.77
C HIS A 90 18.12 1.57 -7.74
N LYS A 91 17.32 0.51 -7.83
CA LYS A 91 16.07 0.47 -8.59
C LYS A 91 14.95 0.02 -7.69
N MET A 92 13.77 0.61 -7.85
CA MET A 92 12.61 0.27 -7.03
C MET A 92 11.44 -0.18 -7.90
N LEU A 93 10.69 -1.14 -7.38
CA LEU A 93 9.47 -1.68 -7.96
C LEU A 93 8.41 -1.73 -6.87
N VAL A 94 7.17 -1.36 -7.21
CA VAL A 94 6.03 -1.39 -6.30
C VAL A 94 4.90 -2.19 -6.91
N ASN A 95 4.08 -2.81 -6.07
CA ASN A 95 2.91 -3.60 -6.46
C ASN A 95 3.27 -4.65 -7.52
N VAL A 96 4.24 -5.51 -7.17
CA VAL A 96 4.73 -6.59 -8.05
C VAL A 96 3.91 -7.85 -7.80
N TYR A 97 3.25 -8.35 -8.84
CA TYR A 97 2.35 -9.50 -8.78
C TYR A 97 3.01 -10.74 -9.37
N LEU A 98 3.66 -11.54 -8.53
CA LEU A 98 4.37 -12.74 -8.98
C LEU A 98 3.49 -14.00 -8.93
N PRO A 99 3.50 -14.81 -9.99
CA PRO A 99 2.78 -16.08 -9.99
C PRO A 99 3.45 -17.07 -9.04
N LYS A 100 2.64 -17.85 -8.33
CA LYS A 100 3.08 -18.95 -7.47
C LYS A 100 2.89 -20.29 -8.19
N ALA A 101 3.58 -21.31 -7.70
CA ALA A 101 3.47 -22.68 -8.22
C ALA A 101 2.04 -23.26 -8.12
N ASP A 102 1.21 -22.76 -7.19
CA ASP A 102 -0.19 -23.18 -7.03
C ASP A 102 -1.16 -22.50 -8.03
N GLY A 103 -0.65 -21.70 -8.97
CA GLY A 103 -1.43 -20.98 -9.98
C GLY A 103 -2.06 -19.68 -9.48
N THR A 104 -1.92 -19.34 -8.19
CA THR A 104 -2.35 -18.05 -7.65
C THR A 104 -1.20 -17.05 -7.60
N THR A 105 -1.48 -15.78 -7.30
CA THR A 105 -0.48 -14.69 -7.34
C THR A 105 -0.17 -14.19 -5.94
N THR A 106 1.06 -13.75 -5.70
CA THR A 106 1.43 -12.93 -4.55
C THR A 106 1.68 -11.50 -4.99
N GLU A 107 1.16 -10.53 -4.25
CA GLU A 107 1.57 -9.15 -4.33
C GLU A 107 2.78 -8.92 -3.41
N ILE A 108 3.70 -8.06 -3.83
CA ILE A 108 4.84 -7.58 -3.05
C ILE A 108 4.81 -6.06 -3.12
N ASP A 109 4.63 -5.41 -1.97
CA ASP A 109 4.37 -3.97 -1.85
C ASP A 109 5.51 -3.15 -2.49
N LEU A 110 6.75 -3.44 -2.09
CA LEU A 110 7.93 -2.70 -2.53
C LEU A 110 9.18 -3.57 -2.52
N ILE A 111 9.93 -3.50 -3.61
CA ILE A 111 11.22 -4.16 -3.81
C ILE A 111 12.24 -3.08 -4.18
N MET A 112 13.38 -3.07 -3.51
CA MET A 112 14.56 -2.32 -3.92
C MET A 112 15.68 -3.28 -4.32
N VAL A 113 16.24 -3.08 -5.50
CA VAL A 113 17.42 -3.79 -6.01
C VAL A 113 18.59 -2.83 -6.01
N SER A 114 19.69 -3.20 -5.37
CA SER A 114 20.92 -2.41 -5.28
C SER A 114 22.13 -3.32 -5.44
N ALA A 115 23.34 -2.74 -5.42
CA ALA A 115 24.57 -3.51 -5.52
C ALA A 115 24.74 -4.51 -4.35
N THR A 116 24.18 -4.23 -3.17
CA THR A 116 24.40 -5.00 -1.92
C THR A 116 23.30 -6.03 -1.62
N GLY A 117 22.23 -6.07 -2.43
CA GLY A 117 21.13 -7.01 -2.25
C GLY A 117 19.80 -6.58 -2.85
N ILE A 118 18.82 -7.48 -2.68
CA ILE A 118 17.41 -7.29 -2.96
C ILE A 118 16.68 -7.11 -1.62
N TYR A 119 16.22 -5.90 -1.37
CA TYR A 119 15.51 -5.52 -0.15
C TYR A 119 14.02 -5.60 -0.44
N VAL A 120 13.30 -6.41 0.34
CA VAL A 120 11.86 -6.65 0.17
C VAL A 120 11.14 -6.04 1.36
N PHE A 121 10.25 -5.08 1.09
CA PHE A 121 9.59 -4.29 2.12
C PHE A 121 8.13 -4.71 2.27
N GLU A 122 7.72 -4.90 3.51
CA GLU A 122 6.32 -5.05 3.91
C GLU A 122 5.92 -3.82 4.73
N SER A 123 4.99 -3.02 4.21
CA SER A 123 4.57 -1.77 4.85
C SER A 123 3.31 -2.00 5.69
N LYS A 124 3.32 -1.59 6.96
CA LYS A 124 2.17 -1.72 7.86
C LYS A 124 1.74 -0.38 8.43
N ASP A 125 0.53 0.04 8.05
CA ASP A 125 -0.13 1.19 8.63
C ASP A 125 -1.02 0.78 9.82
N TYR A 126 -0.36 0.54 10.96
CA TYR A 126 -1.04 0.28 12.24
C TYR A 126 -0.84 1.44 13.21
N SER A 127 -1.70 1.50 14.22
CA SER A 127 -1.58 2.43 15.34
C SER A 127 -1.57 1.72 16.70
N GLY A 128 -1.23 2.45 17.77
CA GLY A 128 -1.21 1.90 19.13
C GLY A 128 0.10 1.20 19.48
N TRP A 129 0.05 0.14 20.29
CA TRP A 129 1.24 -0.63 20.68
C TRP A 129 1.26 -1.97 19.99
N ILE A 130 2.39 -2.29 19.35
CA ILE A 130 2.60 -3.54 18.64
C ILE A 130 3.53 -4.44 19.45
N PHE A 131 3.17 -5.72 19.54
CA PHE A 131 3.93 -6.77 20.18
C PHE A 131 4.10 -7.93 19.19
N GLY A 132 5.35 -8.37 19.01
CA GLY A 132 5.71 -9.30 17.96
C GLY A 132 6.82 -10.25 18.40
N ASP A 133 6.70 -11.50 17.96
CA ASP A 133 7.78 -12.50 17.99
C ASP A 133 7.81 -13.12 16.60
N GLU A 134 9.00 -13.19 16.01
CA GLU A 134 9.19 -13.79 14.69
C GLU A 134 8.66 -15.22 14.61
N ASN A 135 8.62 -15.97 15.73
CA ASN A 135 8.21 -17.37 15.75
C ASN A 135 6.70 -17.53 15.96
N ASN A 136 5.99 -16.46 16.32
CA ASN A 136 4.54 -16.50 16.51
C ASN A 136 3.83 -16.23 15.19
N ARG A 137 2.84 -17.07 14.84
CA ARG A 137 2.03 -16.92 13.62
C ARG A 137 1.25 -15.60 13.57
N TYR A 138 0.83 -15.09 14.73
CA TYR A 138 0.06 -13.86 14.86
C TYR A 138 0.74 -12.92 15.85
N TRP A 139 0.78 -11.64 15.48
CA TRP A 139 1.23 -10.55 16.34
C TRP A 139 0.02 -9.86 16.98
N LYS A 140 0.28 -9.03 17.99
CA LYS A 140 -0.77 -8.36 18.77
C LYS A 140 -0.64 -6.85 18.65
N GLN A 141 -1.75 -6.21 18.29
CA GLN A 141 -1.95 -4.77 18.39
C GLN A 141 -2.80 -4.48 19.63
N THR A 142 -2.43 -3.46 20.40
CA THR A 142 -3.20 -3.03 21.57
C THR A 142 -3.36 -1.52 21.59
N PHE A 143 -4.49 -1.06 22.12
CA PHE A 143 -4.83 0.35 22.23
C PHE A 143 -4.95 0.78 23.69
N ARG A 144 -4.82 2.09 23.93
CA ARG A 144 -5.23 2.71 25.19
C ARG A 144 -6.71 2.36 25.45
N GLY A 145 -7.00 1.84 26.65
CA GLY A 145 -8.33 1.33 26.99
C GLY A 145 -8.52 -0.18 26.80
N GLY A 146 -7.46 -0.94 26.48
CA GLY A 146 -7.46 -2.41 26.60
C GLY A 146 -7.98 -3.18 25.38
N ARG A 147 -8.55 -2.49 24.38
CA ARG A 147 -8.88 -3.10 23.09
C ARG A 147 -7.62 -3.67 22.45
N HIS A 148 -7.72 -4.88 21.91
CA HIS A 148 -6.61 -5.54 21.24
C HIS A 148 -7.10 -6.40 20.08
N TYR A 149 -6.24 -6.54 19.10
CA TYR A 149 -6.48 -7.32 17.89
C TYR A 149 -5.24 -8.15 17.58
N GLN A 150 -5.44 -9.25 16.86
CA GLN A 150 -4.35 -10.04 16.30
C GLN A 150 -4.29 -9.80 14.79
N PHE A 151 -3.08 -9.80 14.26
CA PHE A 151 -2.84 -9.76 12.82
C PHE A 151 -1.76 -10.76 12.46
N TYR A 152 -1.79 -11.23 11.22
CA TYR A 152 -0.82 -12.23 10.76
C TYR A 152 0.59 -11.64 10.78
N ASN A 153 1.57 -12.46 11.15
CA ASN A 153 2.94 -12.02 11.32
C ASN A 153 3.52 -11.51 9.98
N PRO A 154 3.91 -10.23 9.89
CA PRO A 154 4.42 -9.64 8.64
C PRO A 154 5.77 -10.23 8.21
N ILE A 155 6.60 -10.72 9.13
CA ILE A 155 7.83 -11.45 8.79
C ILE A 155 7.50 -12.71 7.99
N TRP A 156 6.41 -13.40 8.34
CA TRP A 156 5.99 -14.61 7.62
C TRP A 156 5.31 -14.29 6.29
N GLN A 157 4.70 -13.10 6.14
CA GLN A 157 4.22 -12.62 4.84
C GLN A 157 5.42 -12.39 3.92
N ASN A 158 6.36 -11.57 4.37
CA ASN A 158 7.52 -11.20 3.59
C ASN A 158 8.44 -12.37 3.27
N LYS A 159 8.57 -13.35 4.18
CA LYS A 159 9.28 -14.60 3.91
C LYS A 159 8.67 -15.40 2.75
N LYS A 160 7.34 -15.37 2.57
CA LYS A 160 6.69 -16.00 1.41
C LYS A 160 6.96 -15.21 0.14
N HIS A 161 6.92 -13.88 0.20
CA HIS A 161 7.27 -13.00 -0.92
C HIS A 161 8.69 -13.28 -1.42
N ILE A 162 9.67 -13.31 -0.50
CA ILE A 162 11.06 -13.68 -0.80
C ILE A 162 11.13 -15.10 -1.36
N GLY A 163 10.40 -16.06 -0.80
CA GLY A 163 10.35 -17.43 -1.33
C GLY A 163 9.92 -17.52 -2.79
N VAL A 164 8.94 -16.70 -3.20
CA VAL A 164 8.49 -16.61 -4.60
C VAL A 164 9.54 -15.90 -5.46
N LEU A 165 10.12 -14.79 -4.99
CA LEU A 165 11.20 -14.09 -5.70
C LEU A 165 12.40 -14.98 -5.96
N LYS A 166 12.82 -15.78 -4.97
CA LYS A 166 13.92 -16.75 -5.10
C LYS A 166 13.66 -17.75 -6.21
N GLN A 167 12.46 -18.34 -6.24
CA GLN A 167 12.07 -19.30 -7.26
C GLN A 167 12.02 -18.65 -8.65
N HIS A 168 11.50 -17.43 -8.73
CA HIS A 168 11.35 -16.68 -9.96
C HIS A 168 12.69 -16.23 -10.56
N LEU A 169 13.60 -15.73 -9.73
CA LEU A 169 14.90 -15.19 -10.14
C LEU A 169 16.02 -16.25 -10.16
N GLY A 170 15.82 -17.41 -9.52
CA GLY A 170 16.85 -18.44 -9.39
C GLY A 170 18.01 -18.04 -8.47
N LEU A 171 17.76 -17.20 -7.45
CA LEU A 171 18.76 -16.66 -6.53
C LEU A 171 18.70 -17.30 -5.13
N GLY A 172 19.84 -17.31 -4.42
CA GLY A 172 19.98 -17.82 -3.06
C GLY A 172 19.44 -16.87 -1.98
N ASP A 173 19.34 -17.33 -0.72
CA ASP A 173 18.82 -16.52 0.40
C ASP A 173 19.73 -15.33 0.74
N GLU A 174 21.04 -15.48 0.53
CA GLU A 174 22.08 -14.53 0.94
C GLU A 174 21.95 -13.13 0.32
N VAL A 175 21.24 -13.02 -0.80
CA VAL A 175 21.03 -11.76 -1.53
C VAL A 175 19.78 -11.02 -1.07
N PHE A 176 18.86 -11.67 -0.35
CA PHE A 176 17.59 -11.08 0.06
C PHE A 176 17.64 -10.54 1.48
N LEU A 177 17.02 -9.38 1.69
CA LEU A 177 16.80 -8.80 3.01
C LEU A 177 15.32 -8.48 3.20
N SER A 178 14.80 -8.79 4.38
CA SER A 178 13.39 -8.62 4.74
C SER A 178 13.22 -7.41 5.64
N TYR A 179 12.51 -6.39 5.17
CA TYR A 179 12.25 -5.17 5.92
C TYR A 179 10.77 -5.03 6.22
N ILE A 180 10.41 -5.04 7.51
CA ILE A 180 9.05 -4.79 7.97
C ILE A 180 8.98 -3.38 8.52
N VAL A 181 8.24 -2.52 7.82
CA VAL A 181 8.22 -1.07 8.08
C VAL A 181 6.85 -0.67 8.62
N PHE A 182 6.81 -0.13 9.83
CA PHE A 182 5.59 0.38 10.46
C PHE A 182 5.51 1.91 10.38
N GLY A 183 4.29 2.43 10.20
CA GLY A 183 4.02 3.86 10.35
C GLY A 183 4.27 4.37 11.78
N GLU A 184 4.43 5.69 11.90
CA GLU A 184 4.78 6.39 13.14
C GLU A 184 3.59 6.50 14.13
N ASP A 185 2.38 6.16 13.69
CA ASP A 185 1.18 6.13 14.52
C ASP A 185 1.16 4.94 15.50
N CYS A 186 2.15 4.03 15.43
CA CYS A 186 2.36 2.95 16.39
C CYS A 186 3.72 2.98 17.08
N VAL A 187 3.79 2.33 18.25
CA VAL A 187 5.02 2.10 18.98
C VAL A 187 5.28 0.59 19.03
N LEU A 188 6.42 0.18 18.47
CA LEU A 188 6.92 -1.18 18.62
C LEU A 188 7.39 -1.36 20.08
N LYS A 189 6.79 -2.32 20.80
CA LYS A 189 7.08 -2.56 22.23
C LYS A 189 8.04 -3.73 22.43
N LYS A 190 7.50 -4.93 22.59
CA LYS A 190 8.33 -6.15 22.70
C LYS A 190 8.40 -6.76 21.31
N MET A 191 9.54 -6.56 20.64
CA MET A 191 9.88 -7.21 19.37
C MET A 191 10.97 -8.24 19.63
N LEU A 192 10.70 -9.50 19.30
CA LEU A 192 11.68 -10.58 19.35
C LEU A 192 11.96 -11.05 17.92
N VAL A 193 13.01 -10.46 17.34
CA VAL A 193 13.53 -10.77 16.01
C VAL A 193 14.97 -11.25 16.17
N ARG A 194 15.26 -12.48 15.71
CA ARG A 194 16.55 -13.16 15.84
C ARG A 194 17.18 -13.44 14.48
N SER A 195 16.39 -13.51 13.41
CA SER A 195 16.89 -13.57 12.04
C SER A 195 17.71 -12.32 11.69
N ALA A 196 18.96 -12.50 11.24
CA ALA A 196 19.89 -11.41 10.94
C ALA A 196 19.52 -10.62 9.66
N ASP A 197 18.85 -11.29 8.73
CA ASP A 197 18.35 -10.78 7.45
C ASP A 197 16.97 -10.12 7.56
N VAL A 198 16.41 -10.03 8.77
CA VAL A 198 15.09 -9.46 9.03
C VAL A 198 15.22 -8.23 9.91
N LYS A 199 14.70 -7.09 9.42
CA LYS A 199 14.59 -5.84 10.16
C LYS A 199 13.13 -5.50 10.40
N VAL A 200 12.81 -5.01 11.59
CA VAL A 200 11.46 -4.58 11.97
C VAL A 200 11.58 -3.23 12.68
N MET A 201 10.93 -2.21 12.14
CA MET A 201 11.15 -0.83 12.59
C MET A 201 10.02 0.12 12.27
N ASN A 202 10.05 1.29 12.87
CA ASN A 202 9.23 2.41 12.43
C ASN A 202 9.91 3.11 11.23
N ARG A 203 9.12 3.65 10.30
CA ARG A 203 9.60 4.23 9.04
C ARG A 203 10.59 5.38 9.20
N ASN A 204 10.52 6.13 10.31
CA ASN A 204 11.48 7.19 10.61
C ASN A 204 12.91 6.69 10.90
N GLU A 205 13.08 5.38 11.15
CA GLU A 205 14.39 4.73 11.37
C GLU A 205 14.94 4.09 10.07
N LEU A 206 14.13 4.04 9.01
CA LEU A 206 14.41 3.27 7.79
C LEU A 206 15.68 3.73 7.08
N MET A 207 15.87 5.04 6.92
CA MET A 207 16.99 5.59 6.15
C MET A 207 18.33 5.26 6.81
N ASP A 208 18.43 5.48 8.13
CA ASP A 208 19.67 5.24 8.87
C ASP A 208 20.04 3.76 8.84
N GLU A 209 19.06 2.87 9.02
CA GLU A 209 19.29 1.43 9.02
C GLU A 209 19.73 0.92 7.65
N ILE A 210 19.03 1.32 6.59
CA ILE A 210 19.33 0.78 5.25
C ILE A 210 20.67 1.28 4.76
N MET A 211 21.03 2.54 5.02
CA MET A 211 22.35 3.08 4.71
C MET A 211 23.45 2.32 5.47
N GLU A 212 23.21 2.01 6.75
CA GLU A 212 24.16 1.25 7.56
C GLU A 212 24.32 -0.20 7.06
N ASP A 213 23.23 -0.88 6.71
CA ASP A 213 23.27 -2.23 6.13
C ASP A 213 23.97 -2.24 4.77
N MET A 214 23.67 -1.27 3.89
CA MET A 214 24.33 -1.13 2.58
C MET A 214 25.83 -0.90 2.75
N ALA A 215 26.26 -0.04 3.68
CA ALA A 215 27.67 0.24 3.93
C ALA A 215 28.46 -0.96 4.48
N ARG A 216 27.80 -1.89 5.19
CA ARG A 216 28.45 -3.08 5.78
C ARG A 216 28.48 -4.29 4.87
N ARG A 217 27.62 -4.32 3.84
CA ARG A 217 27.48 -5.48 2.96
C ARG A 217 28.39 -5.35 1.73
N PRO A 218 28.92 -6.47 1.22
CA PRO A 218 29.65 -6.44 -0.04
C PRO A 218 28.72 -6.11 -1.20
N GLU A 219 29.25 -5.46 -2.22
CA GLU A 219 28.60 -5.37 -3.53
C GLU A 219 28.61 -6.77 -4.17
N ILE A 220 27.42 -7.31 -4.42
CA ILE A 220 27.16 -8.64 -4.99
C ILE A 220 26.48 -8.56 -6.36
N PHE A 221 25.94 -7.40 -6.74
CA PHE A 221 25.35 -7.17 -8.05
C PHE A 221 26.04 -6.01 -8.77
N THR A 222 26.36 -6.23 -10.04
CA THR A 222 26.80 -5.18 -10.96
C THR A 222 25.61 -4.32 -11.40
N SER A 223 25.89 -3.10 -11.91
CA SER A 223 24.86 -2.24 -12.50
C SER A 223 24.04 -2.91 -13.60
N LEU A 224 24.64 -3.85 -14.35
CA LEU A 224 23.94 -4.62 -15.40
C LEU A 224 22.98 -5.65 -14.78
N GLU A 225 23.41 -6.37 -13.74
CA GLU A 225 22.56 -7.33 -13.04
C GLU A 225 21.38 -6.64 -12.34
N ILE A 226 21.61 -5.47 -11.72
CA ILE A 226 20.54 -4.64 -11.14
C ILE A 226 19.50 -4.30 -12.21
N GLU A 227 19.93 -3.85 -13.39
CA GLU A 227 19.04 -3.51 -14.50
C GLU A 227 18.30 -4.73 -15.06
N GLN A 228 18.97 -5.89 -15.14
CA GLN A 228 18.35 -7.15 -15.58
C GLN A 228 17.26 -7.63 -14.60
N ILE A 229 17.56 -7.64 -13.30
CA ILE A 229 16.60 -8.03 -12.25
C ILE A 229 15.41 -7.06 -12.26
N HIS A 230 15.67 -5.76 -12.34
CA HIS A 230 14.61 -4.75 -12.42
C HIS A 230 13.71 -4.98 -13.65
N ASN A 231 14.31 -5.15 -14.83
CA ASN A 231 13.54 -5.34 -16.06
C ASN A 231 12.73 -6.64 -16.05
N GLU A 232 13.29 -7.72 -15.50
CA GLU A 232 12.59 -8.99 -15.29
C GLU A 232 11.33 -8.81 -14.43
N LEU A 233 11.48 -8.20 -13.25
CA LEU A 233 10.39 -8.02 -12.29
C LEU A 233 9.38 -6.94 -12.74
N SER A 234 9.80 -5.94 -13.50
CA SER A 234 8.93 -4.85 -14.00
C SER A 234 7.77 -5.37 -14.87
N ARG A 235 7.92 -6.54 -15.47
CA ARG A 235 6.88 -7.22 -16.27
C ARG A 235 5.67 -7.66 -15.42
N TYR A 236 5.88 -7.74 -14.11
CA TYR A 236 4.87 -8.13 -13.13
C TYR A 236 4.38 -6.93 -12.30
N ALA A 237 4.89 -5.73 -12.58
CA ALA A 237 4.35 -4.49 -12.05
C ALA A 237 3.21 -3.97 -12.93
N ARG A 238 2.31 -3.16 -12.36
CA ARG A 238 1.17 -2.54 -13.08
C ARG A 238 0.28 -3.54 -13.82
N VAL A 239 -0.01 -4.69 -13.20
CA VAL A 239 -0.97 -5.66 -13.74
C VAL A 239 -2.37 -5.07 -13.85
N ASP A 240 -3.21 -5.67 -14.69
CA ASP A 240 -4.58 -5.23 -14.91
C ASP A 240 -5.47 -5.40 -13.65
N ASP A 241 -6.59 -4.68 -13.64
CA ASP A 241 -7.52 -4.69 -12.51
C ASP A 241 -8.11 -6.09 -12.25
N ALA A 242 -8.19 -6.94 -13.27
CA ALA A 242 -8.66 -8.32 -13.13
C ALA A 242 -7.69 -9.16 -12.29
N THR A 243 -6.38 -9.02 -12.54
CA THR A 243 -5.33 -9.69 -11.77
C THR A 243 -5.31 -9.20 -10.32
N LYS A 244 -5.47 -7.88 -10.11
CA LYS A 244 -5.59 -7.30 -8.76
C LYS A 244 -6.80 -7.86 -8.01
N GLN A 245 -7.96 -7.91 -8.68
CA GLN A 245 -9.19 -8.43 -8.06
C GLN A 245 -9.09 -9.92 -7.73
N ALA A 246 -8.53 -10.73 -8.63
CA ALA A 246 -8.29 -12.15 -8.38
C ALA A 246 -7.37 -12.38 -7.17
N HIS A 247 -6.36 -11.53 -6.99
CA HIS A 247 -5.50 -11.56 -5.80
C HIS A 247 -6.29 -11.23 -4.52
N ILE A 248 -7.07 -10.15 -4.51
CA ILE A 248 -7.90 -9.73 -3.37
C ILE A 248 -8.87 -10.85 -2.97
N ASP A 249 -9.51 -11.49 -3.94
CA ASP A 249 -10.47 -12.56 -3.69
C ASP A 249 -9.76 -13.77 -3.05
N ALA A 250 -8.63 -14.20 -3.62
CA ALA A 250 -7.83 -15.29 -3.04
C ALA A 250 -7.38 -15.02 -1.60
N MET A 251 -7.09 -13.76 -1.25
CA MET A 251 -6.71 -13.36 0.11
C MET A 251 -7.89 -13.39 1.08
N LYS A 252 -9.08 -12.96 0.66
CA LYS A 252 -10.30 -13.01 1.49
C LYS A 252 -10.69 -14.45 1.85
N TRP A 253 -10.61 -15.36 0.88
CA TRP A 253 -10.92 -16.79 1.11
C TRP A 253 -9.98 -17.47 2.11
N ARG A 254 -8.74 -16.99 2.28
CA ARG A 254 -7.76 -17.57 3.23
C ARG A 254 -7.91 -17.05 4.66
N ASN A 255 -8.67 -15.97 4.86
CA ASN A 255 -8.92 -15.33 6.15
C ASN A 255 -10.32 -15.63 6.72
N LEU A 256 -11.14 -16.40 6.00
CA LEU A 256 -12.37 -17.05 6.47
C LEU A 256 -12.06 -18.47 6.97
#